data_AF-A0A2N5T977-F1
#
_entry.id   AF-A0A2N5T977-F1
#
_cell.length_a   1.000
_cell.length_b   1.000
_cell.length_c   1.000
_cell.angle_alpha   90.00
_cell.angle_beta   90.00
_cell.angle_gamma   90.00
#
_symmetry.space_group_name_H-M   'P 1'
#
loop_
_entity.id
_entity.type
_entity.pdbx_description
1 polymer ?
#
loop_
_entity_poly.entity_id
_entity_poly.type
_entity_poly.pdbx_seq_one_letter_code
_entity_poly.pdbx_strand_id
1 'polypeptide(L)'
;MPPAAAAVVEVWAEPGDHQHQPTTQPLNPQAQWVVGGNVKFKGRLVVLPEDQKAHNLSANDAATVIYPGSQGDPWWDMNQLCKQVAEKAIPIFEATNPGCQGVFVFDCSLAHGAYAPNALHAQSMNLNPGGKQARLCDTFIPVDDPHIPEERRGQRQSMCFPINYHIPSLAGQPKGIEQVLSEGGIWQHYSRVRFASRLPMLQLKCKECAASAAAKEAEVRAANLAKQAENKGYFVDQEQCVREILGSTNNRTELPSKAKDCCWLQIMASQSDFQAERPLLQTIVEEAGHTCLFLPKFHCELNPIELLWAYVKSDYQRQSHTCQTWKESRALFEKSRRSCPLSTIRKFFRKIDRQHSAYALGLTGPAAQKAMKKYSSHRRIPKTALMDVSVIAG
;
A
#
# COMPACT_ATOMS: atom_id res chain seq x y z
N MET A 1 13.96 28.11 11.66
CA MET A 1 12.69 27.96 10.91
C MET A 1 12.91 28.37 9.45
N PRO A 2 13.23 27.42 8.56
CA PRO A 2 12.88 27.50 7.15
C PRO A 2 11.43 26.97 6.93
N PRO A 3 10.71 27.43 5.90
CA PRO A 3 9.47 26.79 5.47
C PRO A 3 9.77 25.53 4.65
N ALA A 4 9.03 24.44 4.85
CA ALA A 4 9.04 23.29 3.93
C ALA A 4 7.71 23.19 3.17
N ALA A 5 7.74 22.45 2.07
CA ALA A 5 6.70 22.53 1.04
C ALA A 5 6.13 21.16 0.67
N ALA A 6 4.80 21.12 0.58
CA ALA A 6 4.03 19.92 0.30
C ALA A 6 3.84 19.72 -1.20
N ALA A 7 4.54 18.73 -1.76
CA ALA A 7 4.54 18.31 -3.16
C ALA A 7 3.46 17.34 -3.59
N VAL A 8 3.01 17.46 -4.84
CA VAL A 8 2.03 16.57 -5.47
C VAL A 8 2.69 15.20 -5.84
N VAL A 9 2.00 14.09 -6.13
CA VAL A 9 2.09 13.09 -7.26
C VAL A 9 0.72 12.48 -7.63
N GLU A 10 -0.27 12.39 -6.74
CA GLU A 10 -0.77 13.51 -5.94
C GLU A 10 -0.64 13.29 -4.38
N VAL A 11 0.61 12.94 -3.88
CA VAL A 11 1.36 13.04 -2.53
C VAL A 11 0.83 14.07 -1.48
N TRP A 12 1.63 14.61 -0.54
CA TRP A 12 1.64 16.01 0.01
C TRP A 12 2.58 15.99 1.24
N ALA A 13 3.66 16.77 1.23
CA ALA A 13 4.74 16.74 2.24
C ALA A 13 4.73 17.88 3.28
N GLU A 14 4.55 17.61 4.57
CA GLU A 14 4.91 18.59 5.63
C GLU A 14 5.98 18.00 6.57
N PRO A 15 6.88 18.84 7.14
CA PRO A 15 8.20 18.43 7.63
C PRO A 15 8.26 18.14 9.14
N GLY A 16 9.38 17.54 9.58
CA GLY A 16 9.83 17.56 10.98
C GLY A 16 11.36 17.44 11.07
N ASP A 17 12.02 18.38 11.74
CA ASP A 17 13.49 18.48 11.83
C ASP A 17 14.14 17.39 12.70
N HIS A 18 15.40 17.04 12.37
CA HIS A 18 16.20 16.04 13.08
C HIS A 18 16.91 16.59 14.33
N GLN A 19 16.90 15.83 15.44
CA GLN A 19 18.10 15.59 16.28
C GLN A 19 18.12 14.17 16.88
N HIS A 20 19.11 13.37 16.46
CA HIS A 20 19.76 12.20 17.09
C HIS A 20 18.97 11.13 17.90
N GLN A 21 18.93 9.93 17.28
CA GLN A 21 19.13 8.58 17.84
C GLN A 21 18.03 7.88 18.70
N PRO A 22 18.02 6.53 18.73
CA PRO A 22 16.76 5.78 18.72
C PRO A 22 16.35 5.17 20.07
N THR A 23 15.08 5.35 20.44
CA THR A 23 14.39 4.50 21.43
C THR A 23 12.91 4.35 21.08
N THR A 24 12.29 3.29 21.58
CA THR A 24 10.94 2.81 21.21
C THR A 24 9.81 3.50 21.99
N GLN A 25 8.62 3.58 21.36
CA GLN A 25 7.31 4.03 21.91
C GLN A 25 7.13 5.55 22.16
N PRO A 26 5.88 6.05 22.26
CA PRO A 26 4.65 5.73 21.51
C PRO A 26 4.11 6.96 20.72
N LEU A 27 2.99 6.80 19.99
CA LEU A 27 2.35 7.83 19.15
C LEU A 27 2.08 9.17 19.88
N ASN A 28 2.64 10.27 19.38
CA ASN A 28 2.39 11.64 19.87
C ASN A 28 1.08 12.22 19.28
N PRO A 29 0.09 12.68 20.07
CA PRO A 29 -1.24 13.08 19.55
C PRO A 29 -1.35 14.49 18.92
N GLN A 30 -0.25 15.17 18.58
CA GLN A 30 -0.26 16.60 18.18
C GLN A 30 0.42 16.93 16.83
N ALA A 31 0.04 16.27 15.75
CA ALA A 31 0.21 16.87 14.42
C ALA A 31 -0.74 18.08 14.30
N GLN A 32 -0.29 19.26 13.88
CA GLN A 32 -1.13 20.46 13.72
C GLN A 32 -0.72 21.29 12.49
N TRP A 33 -1.50 21.16 11.41
CA TRP A 33 -1.21 21.74 10.08
C TRP A 33 -1.14 23.27 10.09
N VAL A 34 -0.01 23.84 9.62
CA VAL A 34 0.22 25.29 9.51
C VAL A 34 0.62 25.63 8.07
N VAL A 35 -0.23 26.41 7.39
CA VAL A 35 -0.06 26.71 5.97
C VAL A 35 0.70 28.03 5.77
N GLY A 36 1.91 27.97 5.21
CA GLY A 36 2.66 29.16 4.77
C GLY A 36 3.91 28.85 3.95
N GLY A 37 4.00 29.36 2.72
CA GLY A 37 5.18 29.21 1.85
C GLY A 37 4.87 29.58 0.39
N ASN A 38 5.76 30.35 -0.25
CA ASN A 38 5.55 30.91 -1.60
C ASN A 38 5.86 29.90 -2.73
N VAL A 39 4.88 29.08 -3.10
CA VAL A 39 4.86 28.40 -4.41
C VAL A 39 3.47 28.57 -5.01
N LYS A 40 3.37 28.69 -6.35
CA LYS A 40 2.08 28.77 -7.08
C LYS A 40 1.35 27.42 -7.13
N PHE A 41 1.16 26.77 -5.98
CA PHE A 41 0.55 25.45 -5.86
C PHE A 41 -0.87 25.42 -6.43
N LYS A 42 -1.07 24.73 -7.55
CA LYS A 42 -2.40 24.49 -8.15
C LYS A 42 -3.18 23.35 -7.49
N GLY A 43 -2.75 22.91 -6.30
CA GLY A 43 -3.32 21.74 -5.62
C GLY A 43 -2.93 20.42 -6.29
N ARG A 44 -1.89 20.45 -7.13
CA ARG A 44 -1.48 19.43 -8.10
C ARG A 44 0.03 19.53 -8.37
N LEU A 45 0.77 18.44 -8.60
CA LEU A 45 2.19 18.49 -9.01
C LEU A 45 2.28 18.57 -10.52
N VAL A 46 2.23 19.82 -10.96
CA VAL A 46 2.32 20.20 -12.37
C VAL A 46 3.26 21.39 -12.46
N VAL A 47 4.29 21.27 -13.28
CA VAL A 47 5.21 22.35 -13.64
C VAL A 47 4.76 23.07 -14.91
N LEU A 48 5.27 24.27 -15.15
CA LEU A 48 5.06 24.94 -16.43
C LEU A 48 5.97 24.32 -17.53
N PRO A 49 5.63 24.43 -18.82
CA PRO A 49 6.47 23.91 -19.90
C PRO A 49 7.89 24.50 -19.94
N GLU A 50 8.08 25.70 -19.42
CA GLU A 50 9.37 26.36 -19.27
C GLU A 50 10.22 25.66 -18.21
N ASP A 51 9.66 25.44 -17.02
CA ASP A 51 10.30 24.71 -15.92
C ASP A 51 10.62 23.27 -16.31
N GLN A 52 9.70 22.59 -17.04
CA GLN A 52 9.92 21.24 -17.55
C GLN A 52 11.21 21.16 -18.40
N LYS A 53 11.43 22.15 -19.28
CA LYS A 53 12.63 22.22 -20.11
C LYS A 53 13.87 22.58 -19.29
N ALA A 54 13.75 23.56 -18.37
CA ALA A 54 14.86 24.00 -17.53
C ALA A 54 15.42 22.87 -16.64
N HIS A 55 14.56 22.00 -16.13
CA HIS A 55 14.91 20.86 -15.29
C HIS A 55 15.03 19.53 -16.06
N ASN A 56 14.96 19.55 -17.41
CA ASN A 56 15.02 18.36 -18.27
C ASN A 56 14.06 17.22 -17.87
N LEU A 57 12.84 17.57 -17.46
CA LEU A 57 11.86 16.63 -16.90
C LEU A 57 11.11 15.86 -18.00
N SER A 58 10.97 14.54 -17.81
CA SER A 58 10.26 13.62 -18.72
C SER A 58 8.80 14.01 -18.97
N ALA A 59 8.15 14.63 -17.98
CA ALA A 59 6.77 15.10 -18.03
C ALA A 59 6.62 16.39 -17.21
N ASN A 60 5.57 17.16 -17.51
CA ASN A 60 5.18 18.33 -16.72
C ASN A 60 4.04 18.10 -15.74
N ASP A 61 3.36 16.94 -15.79
CA ASP A 61 2.24 16.60 -14.91
C ASP A 61 2.49 15.22 -14.31
N ALA A 62 2.51 15.15 -12.98
CA ALA A 62 2.73 13.92 -12.24
C ALA A 62 1.67 12.85 -12.50
N ALA A 63 0.43 13.23 -12.81
CA ALA A 63 -0.66 12.30 -13.06
C ALA A 63 -0.48 11.56 -14.39
N THR A 64 -0.76 10.26 -14.39
CA THR A 64 -0.85 9.45 -15.62
C THR A 64 -2.31 9.10 -15.88
N VAL A 65 -2.76 9.26 -17.13
CA VAL A 65 -4.11 8.92 -17.57
C VAL A 65 -4.00 7.77 -18.56
N ILE A 66 -4.67 6.67 -18.27
CA ILE A 66 -4.78 5.50 -19.15
C ILE A 66 -6.20 5.37 -19.71
N TYR A 67 -6.32 4.76 -20.88
CA TYR A 67 -7.56 4.46 -21.57
C TYR A 67 -7.62 2.96 -21.91
N PRO A 68 -7.91 2.08 -20.94
CA PRO A 68 -7.89 0.65 -21.15
C PRO A 68 -8.99 0.17 -22.09
N GLY A 69 -8.70 -0.90 -22.85
CA GLY A 69 -9.62 -1.54 -23.79
C GLY A 69 -8.90 -2.44 -24.80
N SER A 70 -9.64 -3.10 -25.69
CA SER A 70 -9.08 -4.08 -26.65
C SER A 70 -8.07 -3.50 -27.66
N GLN A 71 -8.04 -2.17 -27.81
CA GLN A 71 -7.02 -1.41 -28.56
C GLN A 71 -6.50 -0.22 -27.72
N GLY A 72 -6.61 -0.32 -26.39
CA GLY A 72 -6.27 0.72 -25.44
C GLY A 72 -4.99 0.42 -24.67
N ASP A 73 -4.76 1.20 -23.62
CA ASP A 73 -3.65 0.97 -22.70
C ASP A 73 -3.83 -0.32 -21.88
N PRO A 74 -2.75 -0.91 -21.33
CA PRO A 74 -2.87 -1.95 -20.31
C PRO A 74 -3.73 -1.48 -19.12
N TRP A 75 -4.33 -2.43 -18.40
CA TRP A 75 -4.93 -2.12 -17.10
C TRP A 75 -3.87 -1.62 -16.11
N TRP A 76 -4.28 -0.72 -15.21
CA TRP A 76 -3.38 -0.15 -14.20
C TRP A 76 -2.78 -1.24 -13.30
N ASP A 77 -1.46 -1.24 -13.15
CA ASP A 77 -0.71 -2.20 -12.36
C ASP A 77 0.39 -1.52 -11.50
N MET A 78 1.05 -2.30 -10.65
CA MET A 78 2.11 -1.77 -9.79
C MET A 78 3.30 -1.23 -10.58
N ASN A 79 3.63 -1.83 -11.73
CA ASN A 79 4.76 -1.37 -12.54
C ASN A 79 4.51 0.03 -13.11
N GLN A 80 3.31 0.30 -13.62
CA GLN A 80 2.90 1.63 -14.08
C GLN A 80 2.90 2.66 -12.95
N LEU A 81 2.47 2.30 -11.75
CA LEU A 81 2.53 3.19 -10.59
C LEU A 81 3.97 3.48 -10.14
N CYS A 82 4.80 2.45 -9.99
CA CYS A 82 6.21 2.59 -9.65
C CYS A 82 6.92 3.48 -10.69
N LYS A 83 6.64 3.26 -11.98
CA LYS A 83 7.13 4.09 -13.08
C LYS A 83 6.65 5.54 -12.99
N GLN A 84 5.37 5.78 -12.69
CA GLN A 84 4.84 7.13 -12.50
C GLN A 84 5.55 7.87 -11.35
N VAL A 85 5.75 7.19 -10.22
CA VAL A 85 6.43 7.76 -9.05
C VAL A 85 7.89 8.05 -9.37
N ALA A 86 8.64 7.07 -9.86
CA ALA A 86 10.08 7.20 -10.13
C ALA A 86 10.41 8.16 -11.30
N GLU A 87 9.74 8.05 -12.44
CA GLU A 87 10.17 8.76 -13.67
C GLU A 87 9.55 10.15 -13.84
N LYS A 88 8.41 10.40 -13.19
CA LYS A 88 7.70 11.68 -13.32
C LYS A 88 7.75 12.44 -12.01
N ALA A 89 7.30 11.82 -10.94
CA ALA A 89 6.69 12.59 -9.89
C ALA A 89 7.60 12.83 -8.67
N ILE A 90 8.57 11.96 -8.42
CA ILE A 90 9.78 12.30 -7.65
C ILE A 90 10.55 13.43 -8.39
N PRO A 91 10.96 13.31 -9.67
CA PRO A 91 11.66 14.37 -10.39
C PRO A 91 10.95 15.74 -10.42
N ILE A 92 9.64 15.77 -10.70
CA ILE A 92 8.89 17.04 -10.71
C ILE A 92 8.81 17.60 -9.26
N PHE A 93 8.74 16.77 -8.22
CA PHE A 93 8.76 17.22 -6.81
C PHE A 93 10.11 17.87 -6.45
N GLU A 94 11.21 17.17 -6.70
CA GLU A 94 12.57 17.66 -6.39
C GLU A 94 12.89 18.95 -7.13
N ALA A 95 12.52 19.04 -8.41
CA ALA A 95 12.68 20.26 -9.22
C ALA A 95 11.89 21.46 -8.67
N THR A 96 10.70 21.23 -8.10
CA THR A 96 9.84 22.31 -7.57
C THR A 96 10.05 22.62 -6.10
N ASN A 97 10.69 21.73 -5.34
CA ASN A 97 10.90 21.86 -3.90
C ASN A 97 12.34 21.44 -3.52
N PRO A 98 13.38 22.09 -4.08
CA PRO A 98 14.77 21.70 -3.86
C PRO A 98 15.12 21.73 -2.37
N GLY A 99 15.76 20.66 -1.89
CA GLY A 99 16.14 20.49 -0.48
C GLY A 99 14.98 20.11 0.45
N CYS A 100 13.76 19.90 -0.05
CA CYS A 100 12.64 19.38 0.74
C CYS A 100 12.56 17.86 0.66
N GLN A 101 12.20 17.21 1.78
CA GLN A 101 11.81 15.80 1.78
C GLN A 101 10.31 15.67 1.44
N GLY A 102 9.97 14.80 0.49
CA GLY A 102 8.57 14.53 0.16
C GLY A 102 7.93 13.47 1.08
N VAL A 103 6.61 13.55 1.30
CA VAL A 103 5.83 12.54 2.03
C VAL A 103 4.74 11.98 1.12
N PHE A 104 4.96 10.77 0.64
CA PHE A 104 4.18 10.13 -0.40
C PHE A 104 3.11 9.25 0.22
N VAL A 105 1.85 9.71 0.15
CA VAL A 105 0.71 9.02 0.75
C VAL A 105 -0.04 8.24 -0.32
N PHE A 106 -0.14 6.92 -0.12
CA PHE A 106 -0.89 6.01 -0.99
C PHE A 106 -2.06 5.38 -0.21
N ASP A 107 -3.16 5.04 -0.89
CA ASP A 107 -4.12 4.12 -0.29
C ASP A 107 -3.54 2.71 -0.16
N CYS A 108 -4.17 1.87 0.66
CA CYS A 108 -3.77 0.47 0.79
C CYS A 108 -4.51 -0.43 -0.21
N SER A 109 -4.53 -0.04 -1.50
CA SER A 109 -4.98 -0.94 -2.57
C SER A 109 -4.06 -2.16 -2.68
N LEU A 110 -4.60 -3.25 -3.23
CA LEU A 110 -3.83 -4.49 -3.46
C LEU A 110 -2.64 -4.29 -4.40
N ALA A 111 -2.67 -3.28 -5.28
CA ALA A 111 -1.56 -2.94 -6.15
C ALA A 111 -0.38 -2.34 -5.36
N HIS A 112 -0.66 -1.47 -4.39
CA HIS A 112 0.35 -0.69 -3.68
C HIS A 112 1.15 -1.50 -2.65
N GLY A 113 0.60 -2.64 -2.19
CA GLY A 113 1.27 -3.58 -1.30
C GLY A 113 2.12 -4.65 -2.00
N ALA A 114 2.36 -4.53 -3.32
CA ALA A 114 3.18 -5.49 -4.05
C ALA A 114 4.68 -5.28 -3.81
N TYR A 115 5.38 -6.38 -3.59
CA TYR A 115 6.83 -6.45 -3.39
C TYR A 115 7.58 -6.54 -4.71
N ALA A 116 8.90 -6.30 -4.68
CA ALA A 116 9.76 -6.54 -5.84
C ALA A 116 9.75 -8.03 -6.24
N PRO A 117 9.97 -8.38 -7.53
CA PRO A 117 9.98 -9.79 -7.98
C PRO A 117 10.98 -10.70 -7.26
N ASN A 118 12.01 -10.12 -6.65
CA ASN A 118 13.08 -10.76 -5.88
C ASN A 118 13.03 -10.46 -4.38
N ALA A 119 12.00 -9.78 -3.85
CA ALA A 119 11.88 -9.48 -2.42
C ALA A 119 11.69 -10.72 -1.55
N LEU A 120 12.07 -10.66 -0.27
CA LEU A 120 11.89 -11.71 0.75
C LEU A 120 10.40 -11.92 1.10
N HIS A 121 9.66 -12.57 0.20
CA HIS A 121 8.23 -12.84 0.34
C HIS A 121 7.95 -14.35 0.39
N ALA A 122 7.75 -14.87 1.61
CA ALA A 122 7.64 -16.32 1.87
C ALA A 122 6.50 -17.02 1.09
N GLN A 123 5.42 -16.31 0.77
CA GLN A 123 4.29 -16.83 0.00
C GLN A 123 4.66 -17.09 -1.48
N SER A 124 5.77 -16.54 -1.95
CA SER A 124 6.35 -16.78 -3.28
C SER A 124 7.33 -17.95 -3.32
N MET A 125 7.53 -18.68 -2.21
CA MET A 125 8.46 -19.80 -2.07
C MET A 125 7.75 -21.16 -2.04
N ASN A 126 8.44 -22.19 -2.54
CA ASN A 126 8.08 -23.59 -2.36
C ASN A 126 8.71 -24.17 -1.08
N LEU A 127 8.19 -25.31 -0.61
CA LEU A 127 8.86 -26.06 0.47
C LEU A 127 10.24 -26.58 0.00
N ASN A 128 10.24 -27.18 -1.20
CA ASN A 128 11.40 -27.77 -1.86
C ASN A 128 12.05 -26.77 -2.84
N PRO A 129 13.34 -26.96 -3.19
CA PRO A 129 14.01 -26.20 -4.25
C PRO A 129 13.33 -26.22 -5.63
N GLY A 130 13.62 -25.19 -6.43
CA GLY A 130 13.22 -25.12 -7.83
C GLY A 130 11.70 -25.06 -8.06
N GLY A 131 11.26 -25.50 -9.24
CA GLY A 131 9.85 -25.40 -9.66
C GLY A 131 9.40 -23.94 -9.86
N LYS A 132 8.08 -23.72 -9.87
CA LYS A 132 7.49 -22.37 -10.06
C LYS A 132 7.47 -21.60 -8.74
N GLN A 133 8.61 -21.01 -8.37
CA GLN A 133 8.73 -20.06 -7.26
C GLN A 133 9.57 -18.83 -7.67
N ALA A 134 9.51 -17.77 -6.87
CA ALA A 134 10.31 -16.57 -7.10
C ALA A 134 11.81 -16.81 -6.79
N ARG A 135 12.68 -15.99 -7.38
CA ARG A 135 14.12 -15.99 -7.12
C ARG A 135 14.44 -14.81 -6.21
N LEU A 136 14.52 -15.07 -4.90
CA LEU A 136 14.65 -14.01 -3.92
C LEU A 136 16.11 -13.49 -3.85
N CYS A 137 16.28 -12.26 -3.36
CA CYS A 137 17.58 -11.67 -3.04
C CYS A 137 18.26 -12.40 -1.87
N ASP A 138 19.59 -12.29 -1.78
CA ASP A 138 20.33 -12.78 -0.62
C ASP A 138 20.04 -11.91 0.62
N THR A 139 20.04 -12.54 1.79
CA THR A 139 19.75 -11.93 3.10
C THR A 139 20.87 -12.25 4.11
N PHE A 140 20.68 -11.88 5.37
CA PHE A 140 21.48 -12.32 6.51
C PHE A 140 20.59 -13.07 7.49
N ILE A 141 21.09 -14.17 8.05
CA ILE A 141 20.34 -14.96 9.04
C ILE A 141 19.97 -14.06 10.23
N PRO A 142 18.69 -13.97 10.63
CA PRO A 142 18.25 -13.13 11.74
C PRO A 142 19.07 -13.30 13.02
N VAL A 143 19.24 -12.19 13.76
CA VAL A 143 19.98 -12.15 15.04
C VAL A 143 19.06 -12.19 16.25
N ASP A 144 17.79 -11.86 16.05
CA ASP A 144 16.77 -11.61 17.06
C ASP A 144 15.84 -12.81 17.35
N ASP A 145 15.75 -13.80 16.46
CA ASP A 145 15.03 -15.05 16.75
C ASP A 145 15.86 -15.93 17.72
N PRO A 146 15.38 -16.17 18.97
CA PRO A 146 16.13 -16.91 19.97
C PRO A 146 16.34 -18.39 19.61
N HIS A 147 15.58 -18.93 18.64
CA HIS A 147 15.68 -20.33 18.22
C HIS A 147 16.82 -20.57 17.20
N ILE A 148 17.38 -19.50 16.62
CA ILE A 148 18.56 -19.58 15.75
C ILE A 148 19.81 -19.81 16.62
N PRO A 149 20.63 -20.84 16.34
CA PRO A 149 21.91 -21.05 17.02
C PRO A 149 22.83 -19.83 16.88
N GLU A 150 23.47 -19.40 17.97
CA GLU A 150 24.25 -18.16 18.04
C GLU A 150 25.35 -18.12 16.97
N GLU A 151 25.99 -19.25 16.68
CA GLU A 151 27.04 -19.36 15.68
C GLU A 151 26.56 -19.09 14.23
N ARG A 152 25.24 -19.13 13.97
CA ARG A 152 24.63 -18.89 12.64
C ARG A 152 24.10 -17.47 12.45
N ARG A 153 23.86 -16.73 13.53
CA ARG A 153 23.24 -15.40 13.49
C ARG A 153 24.12 -14.42 12.72
N GLY A 154 23.50 -13.59 11.87
CA GLY A 154 24.20 -12.60 11.05
C GLY A 154 25.08 -13.17 9.91
N GLN A 155 25.13 -14.49 9.71
CA GLN A 155 25.81 -15.04 8.53
C GLN A 155 25.03 -14.69 7.25
N ARG A 156 25.73 -14.49 6.13
CA ARG A 156 25.08 -14.29 4.82
C ARG A 156 24.34 -15.56 4.40
N GLN A 157 23.06 -15.41 4.09
CA GLN A 157 22.20 -16.48 3.59
C GLN A 157 21.82 -16.18 2.14
N SER A 158 22.36 -16.98 1.21
CA SER A 158 21.94 -16.88 -0.19
C SER A 158 20.63 -17.62 -0.42
N MET A 159 19.72 -17.03 -1.21
CA MET A 159 18.38 -17.59 -1.49
C MET A 159 18.33 -18.45 -2.75
N CYS A 160 19.44 -18.55 -3.49
CA CYS A 160 19.64 -19.50 -4.57
C CYS A 160 20.83 -20.42 -4.26
N PHE A 161 20.86 -21.60 -4.89
CA PHE A 161 22.08 -22.39 -4.95
C PHE A 161 23.09 -21.75 -5.92
N PRO A 162 24.40 -21.90 -5.69
CA PRO A 162 25.42 -21.38 -6.59
C PRO A 162 25.39 -22.09 -7.95
N ILE A 163 25.98 -21.48 -8.97
CA ILE A 163 26.02 -22.02 -10.35
C ILE A 163 26.87 -23.31 -10.42
N ASN A 164 27.87 -23.45 -9.56
CA ASN A 164 28.72 -24.63 -9.43
C ASN A 164 28.28 -25.59 -8.31
N TYR A 165 26.98 -25.65 -8.00
CA TYR A 165 26.49 -26.52 -6.93
C TYR A 165 26.67 -28.00 -7.26
N HIS A 166 27.05 -28.80 -6.26
CA HIS A 166 27.43 -30.21 -6.42
C HIS A 166 26.30 -31.13 -6.91
N ILE A 167 25.04 -30.70 -6.80
CA ILE A 167 23.87 -31.36 -7.41
C ILE A 167 23.48 -30.56 -8.66
N PRO A 168 23.74 -31.06 -9.88
CA PRO A 168 23.53 -30.28 -11.12
C PRO A 168 22.07 -29.83 -11.34
N SER A 169 21.08 -30.61 -10.91
CA SER A 169 19.66 -30.25 -11.02
C SER A 169 19.25 -29.10 -10.09
N LEU A 170 20.06 -28.80 -9.07
CA LEU A 170 19.85 -27.69 -8.14
C LEU A 170 20.75 -26.48 -8.42
N ALA A 171 21.77 -26.62 -9.28
CA ALA A 171 22.67 -25.53 -9.64
C ALA A 171 21.90 -24.29 -10.14
N GLY A 172 22.16 -23.14 -9.52
CA GLY A 172 21.47 -21.88 -9.81
C GLY A 172 19.97 -21.84 -9.45
N GLN A 173 19.36 -22.90 -8.90
CA GLN A 173 17.92 -22.93 -8.56
C GLN A 173 17.61 -22.12 -7.29
N PRO A 174 16.40 -21.55 -7.16
CA PRO A 174 15.93 -20.98 -5.90
C PRO A 174 15.83 -22.08 -4.82
N LYS A 175 16.23 -21.75 -3.60
CA LYS A 175 16.08 -22.62 -2.43
C LYS A 175 14.63 -22.64 -1.96
N GLY A 176 14.16 -23.81 -1.51
CA GLY A 176 12.87 -23.92 -0.82
C GLY A 176 12.98 -23.55 0.66
N ILE A 177 11.84 -23.33 1.30
CA ILE A 177 11.74 -22.99 2.74
C ILE A 177 12.49 -23.99 3.63
N GLU A 178 12.45 -25.28 3.32
CA GLU A 178 13.17 -26.30 4.10
C GLU A 178 14.69 -26.07 4.13
N GLN A 179 15.29 -25.76 2.99
CA GLN A 179 16.72 -25.50 2.87
C GLN A 179 17.10 -24.23 3.65
N VAL A 180 16.33 -23.15 3.48
CA VAL A 180 16.65 -21.84 4.08
C VAL A 180 16.48 -21.88 5.61
N LEU A 181 15.39 -22.48 6.12
CA LEU A 181 15.20 -22.67 7.57
C LEU A 181 16.19 -23.68 8.17
N SER A 182 16.70 -24.65 7.39
CA SER A 182 17.75 -25.57 7.82
C SER A 182 19.11 -24.88 7.94
N GLU A 183 19.43 -23.97 7.03
CA GLU A 183 20.65 -23.15 7.10
C GLU A 183 20.65 -22.24 8.34
N GLY A 184 19.48 -21.72 8.75
CA GLY A 184 19.28 -21.00 10.02
C GLY A 184 19.13 -21.87 11.27
N GLY A 185 19.07 -23.21 11.17
CA GLY A 185 18.84 -24.11 12.30
C GLY A 185 17.38 -24.18 12.82
N ILE A 186 16.51 -23.31 12.31
CA ILE A 186 15.10 -23.16 12.70
C ILE A 186 14.30 -24.43 12.36
N TRP A 187 14.57 -25.04 11.21
CA TRP A 187 13.91 -26.27 10.79
C TRP A 187 14.10 -27.39 11.81
N GLN A 188 15.34 -27.57 12.28
CA GLN A 188 15.70 -28.56 13.29
C GLN A 188 15.09 -28.22 14.64
N HIS A 189 15.04 -26.95 15.03
CA HIS A 189 14.37 -26.51 16.26
C HIS A 189 12.90 -26.95 16.29
N TYR A 190 12.09 -26.47 15.33
CA TYR A 190 10.66 -26.77 15.32
C TYR A 190 10.35 -28.25 15.10
N SER A 191 11.19 -28.96 14.31
CA SER A 191 11.06 -30.42 14.14
C SER A 191 11.27 -31.17 15.48
N ARG A 192 12.28 -30.79 16.28
CA ARG A 192 12.49 -31.37 17.62
C ARG A 192 11.34 -31.06 18.57
N VAL A 193 10.86 -29.81 18.60
CA VAL A 193 9.73 -29.38 19.45
C VAL A 193 8.45 -30.18 19.13
N ARG A 194 8.16 -30.37 17.84
CA ARG A 194 7.01 -31.19 17.39
C ARG A 194 7.18 -32.65 17.76
N PHE A 195 8.37 -33.23 17.55
CA PHE A 195 8.66 -34.62 17.90
C PHE A 195 8.55 -34.88 19.41
N ALA A 196 9.16 -34.03 20.24
CA ALA A 196 9.08 -34.11 21.71
C ALA A 196 7.63 -34.01 22.21
N SER A 197 6.84 -33.13 21.60
CA SER A 197 5.40 -32.96 21.88
C SER A 197 4.51 -34.05 21.25
N ARG A 198 5.07 -35.05 20.54
CA ARG A 198 4.34 -36.08 19.78
C ARG A 198 3.32 -35.51 18.77
N LEU A 199 3.59 -34.32 18.25
CA LEU A 199 2.77 -33.65 17.24
C LEU A 199 3.20 -34.05 15.82
N PRO A 200 2.27 -34.07 14.84
CA PRO A 200 2.63 -34.29 13.45
C PRO A 200 3.59 -33.21 12.93
N MET A 201 4.48 -33.61 12.01
CA MET A 201 5.38 -32.69 11.33
C MET A 201 4.61 -31.60 10.58
N LEU A 202 5.21 -30.43 10.54
CA LEU A 202 4.63 -29.26 9.90
C LEU A 202 4.51 -29.44 8.38
N GLN A 203 3.38 -28.99 7.85
CA GLN A 203 3.14 -28.85 6.42
C GLN A 203 3.59 -27.45 5.96
N LEU A 204 3.76 -27.27 4.64
CA LEU A 204 4.04 -25.95 4.06
C LEU A 204 2.97 -24.92 4.46
N LYS A 205 1.70 -25.27 4.28
CA LYS A 205 0.52 -24.50 4.72
C LYS A 205 -0.38 -25.43 5.56
N CYS A 206 -0.81 -24.97 6.74
CA CYS A 206 -1.86 -25.67 7.48
C CYS A 206 -3.24 -25.43 6.83
N LYS A 207 -4.27 -26.19 7.24
CA LYS A 207 -5.64 -26.08 6.68
C LYS A 207 -6.21 -24.65 6.80
N GLU A 208 -5.99 -23.99 7.93
CA GLU A 208 -6.45 -22.61 8.18
C GLU A 208 -5.74 -21.59 7.29
N CYS A 209 -4.41 -21.67 7.16
CA CYS A 209 -3.64 -20.80 6.26
C CYS A 209 -4.00 -21.06 4.78
N ALA A 210 -4.30 -22.30 4.41
CA ALA A 210 -4.77 -22.64 3.06
C ALA A 210 -6.17 -22.06 2.80
N ALA A 211 -7.11 -22.19 3.75
CA ALA A 211 -8.44 -21.60 3.65
C ALA A 211 -8.40 -20.06 3.60
N SER A 212 -7.56 -19.42 4.43
CA SER A 212 -7.36 -17.96 4.39
C SER A 212 -6.72 -17.48 3.08
N ALA A 213 -5.83 -18.26 2.47
CA ALA A 213 -5.30 -17.97 1.14
C ALA A 213 -6.40 -18.10 0.07
N ALA A 214 -7.19 -19.18 0.10
CA ALA A 214 -8.30 -19.40 -0.82
C ALA A 214 -9.38 -18.31 -0.73
N ALA A 215 -9.68 -17.80 0.49
CA ALA A 215 -10.56 -16.67 0.72
C ALA A 215 -10.04 -15.39 0.04
N LYS A 216 -8.76 -15.03 0.26
CA LYS A 216 -8.13 -13.88 -0.42
C LYS A 216 -8.09 -14.02 -1.93
N GLU A 217 -7.83 -15.21 -2.45
CA GLU A 217 -7.91 -15.46 -3.89
C GLU A 217 -9.33 -15.33 -4.42
N ALA A 218 -10.34 -15.76 -3.65
CA ALA A 218 -11.75 -15.59 -4.01
C ALA A 218 -12.15 -14.10 -4.02
N GLU A 219 -11.70 -13.31 -3.05
CA GLU A 219 -11.84 -11.83 -3.04
C GLU A 219 -11.22 -11.20 -4.31
N VAL A 220 -10.00 -11.59 -4.67
CA VAL A 220 -9.33 -11.10 -5.90
C VAL A 220 -10.08 -11.55 -7.17
N ARG A 221 -10.54 -12.81 -7.23
CA ARG A 221 -11.34 -13.32 -8.36
C ARG A 221 -12.68 -12.60 -8.47
N ALA A 222 -13.40 -12.39 -7.36
CA ALA A 222 -14.66 -11.65 -7.32
C ALA A 222 -14.48 -10.19 -7.75
N ALA A 223 -13.45 -9.49 -7.26
CA ALA A 223 -13.15 -8.12 -7.67
C ALA A 223 -12.83 -8.02 -9.17
N ASN A 224 -12.11 -9.01 -9.73
CA ASN A 224 -11.84 -9.07 -11.17
C ASN A 224 -13.09 -9.40 -12.00
N LEU A 225 -13.96 -10.28 -11.53
CA LEU A 225 -15.23 -10.60 -12.19
C LEU A 225 -16.21 -9.43 -12.14
N ALA A 226 -16.34 -8.74 -11.01
CA ALA A 226 -17.15 -7.54 -10.86
C ALA A 226 -16.69 -6.45 -11.84
N LYS A 227 -15.38 -6.17 -11.92
CA LYS A 227 -14.83 -5.25 -12.95
C LYS A 227 -15.16 -5.68 -14.38
N GLN A 228 -15.08 -6.99 -14.69
CA GLN A 228 -15.44 -7.50 -16.02
C GLN A 228 -16.94 -7.38 -16.33
N ALA A 229 -17.81 -7.46 -15.31
CA ALA A 229 -19.26 -7.31 -15.45
C ALA A 229 -19.66 -5.83 -15.57
N GLU A 230 -19.06 -4.95 -14.76
CA GLU A 230 -19.22 -3.49 -14.86
C GLU A 230 -18.85 -2.98 -16.25
N ASN A 231 -17.74 -3.48 -16.83
CA ASN A 231 -17.33 -3.20 -18.20
C ASN A 231 -18.34 -3.65 -19.28
N LYS A 232 -19.28 -4.54 -18.94
CA LYS A 232 -20.39 -4.99 -19.80
C LYS A 232 -21.72 -4.33 -19.45
N GLY A 233 -21.74 -3.37 -18.51
CA GLY A 233 -22.94 -2.68 -18.04
C GLY A 233 -23.74 -3.39 -16.95
N TYR A 234 -23.19 -4.46 -16.34
CA TYR A 234 -23.85 -5.23 -15.29
C TYR A 234 -23.26 -4.90 -13.91
N PHE A 235 -24.13 -4.72 -12.91
CA PHE A 235 -23.73 -4.63 -11.51
C PHE A 235 -23.58 -6.04 -10.93
N VAL A 236 -22.50 -6.28 -10.16
CA VAL A 236 -22.24 -7.53 -9.45
C VAL A 236 -21.91 -7.21 -7.99
N ASP A 237 -22.68 -7.77 -7.07
CA ASP A 237 -22.32 -7.76 -5.65
C ASP A 237 -21.06 -8.61 -5.42
N GLN A 238 -19.98 -7.96 -5.00
CA GLN A 238 -18.72 -8.61 -4.72
C GLN A 238 -18.81 -9.57 -3.53
N GLU A 239 -19.62 -9.28 -2.50
CA GLU A 239 -19.78 -10.21 -1.37
C GLU A 239 -20.56 -11.46 -1.76
N GLN A 240 -21.59 -11.33 -2.59
CA GLN A 240 -22.27 -12.49 -3.18
C GLN A 240 -21.32 -13.29 -4.08
N CYS A 241 -20.55 -12.63 -4.95
CA CYS A 241 -19.59 -13.30 -5.83
C CYS A 241 -18.49 -14.05 -5.05
N VAL A 242 -17.96 -13.49 -3.95
CA VAL A 242 -17.03 -14.20 -3.05
C VAL A 242 -17.69 -15.44 -2.44
N ARG A 243 -18.94 -15.32 -1.95
CA ARG A 243 -19.69 -16.45 -1.38
C ARG A 243 -19.95 -17.56 -2.41
N GLU A 244 -20.23 -17.20 -3.66
CA GLU A 244 -20.42 -18.15 -4.77
C GLU A 244 -19.10 -18.84 -5.15
N ILE A 245 -17.98 -18.12 -5.21
CA ILE A 245 -16.64 -18.68 -5.51
C ILE A 245 -16.15 -19.63 -4.40
N LEU A 246 -16.44 -19.33 -3.14
CA LEU A 246 -16.08 -20.17 -2.00
C LEU A 246 -17.08 -21.32 -1.75
N GLY A 247 -18.27 -21.25 -2.34
CA GLY A 247 -19.41 -22.11 -2.03
C GLY A 247 -20.01 -21.81 -0.65
N SER A 248 -21.27 -22.20 -0.45
CA SER A 248 -21.99 -22.06 0.83
C SER A 248 -21.38 -22.94 1.93
N THR A 249 -20.30 -22.45 2.53
CA THR A 249 -19.70 -22.99 3.74
C THR A 249 -20.19 -22.19 4.94
N ASN A 250 -21.31 -22.63 5.51
CA ASN A 250 -21.77 -22.16 6.82
C ASN A 250 -20.80 -22.63 7.90
N ASN A 251 -19.73 -21.85 8.13
CA ASN A 251 -19.12 -21.66 9.43
C ASN A 251 -18.21 -20.44 9.36
N ARG A 252 -18.73 -19.31 9.83
CA ARG A 252 -17.95 -18.09 10.11
C ARG A 252 -17.22 -18.30 11.43
N THR A 253 -16.29 -19.25 11.46
CA THR A 253 -15.43 -19.48 12.62
C THR A 253 -14.64 -18.21 12.90
N GLU A 254 -14.57 -17.84 14.17
CA GLU A 254 -13.85 -16.65 14.64
C GLU A 254 -12.39 -16.67 14.17
N LEU A 255 -11.77 -15.48 14.03
CA LEU A 255 -10.40 -15.35 13.50
C LEU A 255 -9.46 -16.34 14.21
N PRO A 256 -8.86 -17.32 13.50
CA PRO A 256 -7.94 -18.24 14.12
C PRO A 256 -6.76 -17.43 14.67
N SER A 257 -6.43 -17.65 15.94
CA SER A 257 -5.26 -17.05 16.57
C SER A 257 -4.03 -17.50 15.77
N LYS A 258 -3.40 -16.56 15.06
CA LYS A 258 -2.24 -16.84 14.19
C LYS A 258 -1.01 -17.18 15.03
N ALA A 259 -0.96 -18.40 15.53
CA ALA A 259 0.24 -18.98 16.08
C ALA A 259 1.31 -18.96 14.98
N LYS A 260 2.42 -18.26 15.23
CA LYS A 260 3.49 -18.03 14.25
C LYS A 260 4.16 -19.33 13.76
N ASP A 261 3.97 -20.41 14.49
CA ASP A 261 4.54 -21.74 14.30
C ASP A 261 3.55 -22.77 13.70
N CYS A 262 2.38 -22.36 13.20
CA CYS A 262 1.34 -23.29 12.75
C CYS A 262 1.67 -24.06 11.45
N CYS A 263 2.57 -23.53 10.61
CA CYS A 263 3.09 -24.15 9.39
C CYS A 263 4.41 -23.52 8.96
N TRP A 264 5.19 -24.21 8.11
CA TRP A 264 6.50 -23.71 7.67
C TRP A 264 6.42 -22.34 6.98
N LEU A 265 5.35 -22.07 6.25
CA LEU A 265 5.12 -20.75 5.65
C LEU A 265 4.94 -19.65 6.71
N GLN A 266 4.26 -19.90 7.83
CA GLN A 266 4.13 -18.88 8.89
C GLN A 266 5.44 -18.71 9.68
N ILE A 267 6.20 -19.78 9.91
CA ILE A 267 7.52 -19.69 10.55
C ILE A 267 8.45 -18.83 9.69
N MET A 268 8.51 -19.12 8.40
CA MET A 268 9.30 -18.38 7.42
C MET A 268 8.86 -16.92 7.31
N ALA A 269 7.56 -16.69 7.13
CA ALA A 269 7.02 -15.34 7.06
C ALA A 269 7.21 -14.54 8.37
N SER A 270 7.38 -15.21 9.52
CA SER A 270 7.59 -14.57 10.82
C SER A 270 9.05 -14.22 11.12
N GLN A 271 10.00 -14.61 10.25
CA GLN A 271 11.40 -14.19 10.37
C GLN A 271 11.52 -12.68 10.17
N SER A 272 12.45 -12.05 10.90
CA SER A 272 12.50 -10.59 10.99
C SER A 272 12.93 -9.91 9.69
N ASP A 273 13.78 -10.56 8.89
CA ASP A 273 14.15 -10.12 7.54
C ASP A 273 12.96 -10.21 6.56
N PHE A 274 12.19 -11.31 6.59
CA PHE A 274 10.93 -11.44 5.84
C PHE A 274 9.82 -10.48 6.29
N GLN A 275 9.83 -10.01 7.55
CA GLN A 275 8.92 -8.98 8.05
C GLN A 275 9.40 -7.55 7.78
N ALA A 276 10.72 -7.33 7.64
CA ALA A 276 11.33 -6.04 7.36
C ALA A 276 11.39 -5.69 5.86
N GLU A 277 11.16 -6.68 4.99
CA GLU A 277 11.00 -6.48 3.54
C GLU A 277 9.92 -5.43 3.24
N ARG A 278 10.23 -4.49 2.33
CA ARG A 278 9.37 -3.33 2.03
C ARG A 278 8.67 -3.50 0.68
N PRO A 279 7.41 -3.06 0.52
CA PRO A 279 6.76 -2.99 -0.79
C PRO A 279 7.59 -2.17 -1.77
N LEU A 280 7.62 -2.56 -3.05
CA LEU A 280 8.49 -1.94 -4.06
C LEU A 280 8.31 -0.41 -4.15
N LEU A 281 7.07 0.04 -4.03
CA LEU A 281 6.70 1.46 -4.04
C LEU A 281 7.28 2.24 -2.85
N GLN A 282 7.36 1.61 -1.68
CA GLN A 282 8.01 2.19 -0.50
C GLN A 282 9.52 2.29 -0.71
N THR A 283 10.15 1.23 -1.21
CA THR A 283 11.58 1.21 -1.53
C THR A 283 11.95 2.33 -2.50
N ILE A 284 11.22 2.49 -3.62
CA ILE A 284 11.46 3.56 -4.62
C ILE A 284 11.42 4.97 -4.00
N VAL A 285 10.45 5.23 -3.13
CA VAL A 285 10.30 6.54 -2.48
C VAL A 285 11.39 6.78 -1.43
N GLU A 286 11.70 5.77 -0.61
CA GLU A 286 12.65 5.90 0.49
C GLU A 286 14.12 5.90 0.01
N GLU A 287 14.44 5.21 -1.08
CA GLU A 287 15.76 5.28 -1.73
C GLU A 287 16.00 6.64 -2.42
N ALA A 288 14.95 7.33 -2.86
CA ALA A 288 15.01 8.73 -3.27
C ALA A 288 15.08 9.73 -2.09
N GLY A 289 15.25 9.24 -0.85
CA GLY A 289 15.34 10.09 0.34
C GLY A 289 14.01 10.72 0.76
N HIS A 290 12.87 10.16 0.33
CA HIS A 290 11.54 10.63 0.69
C HIS A 290 10.83 9.66 1.68
N THR A 291 9.71 10.07 2.27
CA THR A 291 8.92 9.22 3.17
C THR A 291 7.75 8.59 2.40
N CYS A 292 7.51 7.29 2.57
CA CYS A 292 6.30 6.62 2.05
C CYS A 292 5.32 6.32 3.18
N LEU A 293 4.03 6.61 2.98
CA LEU A 293 2.95 6.29 3.93
C LEU A 293 1.80 5.58 3.21
N PHE A 294 1.29 4.52 3.85
CA PHE A 294 0.06 3.85 3.40
C PHE A 294 -1.10 4.19 4.34
N LEU A 295 -2.23 4.62 3.77
CA LEU A 295 -3.46 4.83 4.53
C LEU A 295 -3.97 3.50 5.13
N PRO A 296 -4.70 3.53 6.26
CA PRO A 296 -5.35 2.33 6.81
C PRO A 296 -6.25 1.63 5.78
N LYS A 297 -6.26 0.28 5.81
CA LYS A 297 -7.11 -0.54 4.94
C LYS A 297 -8.60 -0.24 5.18
N PHE A 298 -9.36 -0.16 4.09
CA PHE A 298 -10.81 0.11 4.09
C PHE A 298 -11.23 1.49 4.62
N HIS A 299 -10.31 2.47 4.66
CA HIS A 299 -10.57 3.84 5.08
C HIS A 299 -10.42 4.85 3.91
N CYS A 300 -11.20 4.66 2.84
CA CYS A 300 -11.16 5.55 1.67
C CYS A 300 -11.65 6.98 1.98
N GLU A 301 -12.43 7.16 3.03
CA GLU A 301 -12.84 8.47 3.56
C GLU A 301 -11.69 9.29 4.17
N LEU A 302 -10.52 8.68 4.38
CA LEU A 302 -9.26 9.37 4.71
C LEU A 302 -8.43 9.73 3.48
N ASN A 303 -8.80 9.27 2.28
CA ASN A 303 -8.08 9.58 1.06
C ASN A 303 -8.66 10.85 0.37
N PRO A 304 -7.92 11.97 0.30
CA PRO A 304 -8.39 13.19 -0.36
C PRO A 304 -8.65 13.01 -1.87
N ILE A 305 -8.03 12.00 -2.52
CA ILE A 305 -8.22 11.76 -3.96
C ILE A 305 -9.66 11.35 -4.30
N GLU A 306 -10.39 10.71 -3.39
CA GLU A 306 -11.79 10.32 -3.61
C GLU A 306 -12.69 11.55 -3.79
N LEU A 307 -12.38 12.63 -3.08
CA LEU A 307 -13.10 13.90 -3.19
C LEU A 307 -12.74 14.63 -4.50
N LEU A 308 -11.50 14.50 -4.97
CA LEU A 308 -11.08 14.97 -6.28
C LEU A 308 -11.77 14.18 -7.40
N TRP A 309 -11.82 12.85 -7.31
CA TRP A 309 -12.52 12.00 -8.28
C TRP A 309 -14.02 12.27 -8.31
N ALA A 310 -14.67 12.48 -7.15
CA ALA A 310 -16.06 12.89 -7.09
C ALA A 310 -16.31 14.22 -7.81
N TYR A 311 -15.41 15.21 -7.63
CA TYR A 311 -15.47 16.48 -8.35
C TYR A 311 -15.30 16.29 -9.86
N VAL A 312 -14.27 15.56 -10.31
CA VAL A 312 -13.96 15.35 -11.73
C VAL A 312 -15.09 14.59 -12.43
N LYS A 313 -15.63 13.52 -11.81
CA LYS A 313 -16.79 12.78 -12.33
C LYS A 313 -18.03 13.67 -12.45
N SER A 314 -18.31 14.52 -11.45
CA SER A 314 -19.44 15.46 -11.48
C SER A 314 -19.28 16.58 -12.51
N ASP A 315 -18.06 17.07 -12.74
CA ASP A 315 -17.78 18.06 -13.80
C ASP A 315 -17.88 17.47 -15.20
N TYR A 316 -17.36 16.26 -15.38
CA TYR A 316 -17.46 15.49 -16.62
C TYR A 316 -18.92 15.16 -16.96
N GLN A 317 -19.69 14.59 -16.04
CA GLN A 317 -21.08 14.17 -16.27
C GLN A 317 -21.99 15.35 -16.63
N ARG A 318 -21.76 16.54 -16.06
CA ARG A 318 -22.52 17.76 -16.42
C ARG A 318 -22.28 18.22 -17.86
N GLN A 319 -21.13 17.87 -18.46
CA GLN A 319 -20.71 18.30 -19.79
C GLN A 319 -20.72 17.18 -20.82
N SER A 320 -20.79 15.90 -20.43
CA SER A 320 -20.61 14.77 -21.36
C SER A 320 -21.65 14.67 -22.48
N HIS A 321 -22.82 15.29 -22.30
CA HIS A 321 -23.85 15.42 -23.34
C HIS A 321 -23.41 16.29 -24.53
N THR A 322 -22.35 17.10 -24.40
CA THR A 322 -21.78 17.90 -25.51
C THR A 322 -20.70 17.15 -26.29
N CYS A 323 -20.39 15.90 -25.95
CA CYS A 323 -19.39 15.07 -26.62
C CYS A 323 -20.08 14.02 -27.49
N GLN A 324 -19.82 14.06 -28.80
CA GLN A 324 -20.28 13.07 -29.77
C GLN A 324 -19.19 12.04 -30.07
N THR A 325 -17.92 12.42 -29.95
CA THR A 325 -16.78 11.55 -30.25
C THR A 325 -15.97 11.17 -29.01
N TRP A 326 -15.31 10.02 -29.06
CA TRP A 326 -14.35 9.60 -28.03
C TRP A 326 -13.19 10.60 -27.85
N LYS A 327 -12.78 11.29 -28.92
CA LYS A 327 -11.75 12.33 -28.88
C LYS A 327 -12.20 13.54 -28.05
N GLU A 328 -13.45 13.98 -28.23
CA GLU A 328 -14.06 15.03 -27.39
C GLU A 328 -14.20 14.57 -25.94
N SER A 329 -14.63 13.33 -25.70
CA SER A 329 -14.72 12.74 -24.36
C SER A 329 -13.36 12.75 -23.63
N ARG A 330 -12.27 12.36 -24.30
CA ARG A 330 -10.90 12.47 -23.76
C ARG A 330 -10.51 13.91 -23.44
N ALA A 331 -10.81 14.86 -24.33
CA ALA A 331 -10.53 16.27 -24.12
C ALA A 331 -11.35 16.87 -22.96
N LEU A 332 -12.62 16.47 -22.82
CA LEU A 332 -13.48 16.87 -21.71
C LEU A 332 -12.99 16.28 -20.38
N PHE A 333 -12.59 15.01 -20.36
CA PHE A 333 -12.00 14.41 -19.17
C PHE A 333 -10.80 15.21 -18.67
N GLU A 334 -9.88 15.55 -19.57
CA GLU A 334 -8.67 16.28 -19.22
C GLU A 334 -8.97 17.74 -18.82
N LYS A 335 -9.97 18.38 -19.45
CA LYS A 335 -10.52 19.67 -19.02
C LYS A 335 -11.08 19.59 -17.60
N SER A 336 -11.90 18.58 -17.28
CA SER A 336 -12.52 18.39 -15.97
C SER A 336 -11.50 18.01 -14.88
N ARG A 337 -10.51 17.17 -15.18
CA ARG A 337 -9.36 16.91 -14.29
C ARG A 337 -8.61 18.21 -13.97
N ARG A 338 -8.46 19.09 -14.97
CA ARG A 338 -7.78 20.37 -14.82
C ARG A 338 -8.65 21.50 -14.22
N SER A 339 -9.97 21.34 -14.13
CA SER A 339 -10.90 22.42 -13.72
C SER A 339 -11.02 22.61 -12.20
N CYS A 340 -10.58 21.65 -11.38
CA CYS A 340 -10.75 21.71 -9.93
C CYS A 340 -10.00 22.91 -9.29
N PRO A 341 -10.70 23.87 -8.64
CA PRO A 341 -10.04 25.02 -8.04
C PRO A 341 -9.21 24.66 -6.81
N LEU A 342 -8.07 25.32 -6.61
CA LEU A 342 -7.25 25.20 -5.41
C LEU A 342 -8.04 25.41 -4.10
N SER A 343 -9.01 26.34 -4.11
CA SER A 343 -9.88 26.60 -2.96
C SER A 343 -10.79 25.40 -2.61
N THR A 344 -11.15 24.59 -3.60
CA THR A 344 -11.90 23.33 -3.45
C THR A 344 -11.00 22.20 -2.98
N ILE A 345 -9.79 22.05 -3.56
CA ILE A 345 -8.79 21.08 -3.10
C ILE A 345 -8.44 21.33 -1.63
N ARG A 346 -8.20 22.58 -1.22
CA ARG A 346 -8.03 22.99 0.19
C ARG A 346 -9.25 22.72 1.09
N LYS A 347 -10.47 22.53 0.55
CA LYS A 347 -11.64 22.07 1.34
C LYS A 347 -11.64 20.55 1.53
N PHE A 348 -11.06 19.79 0.60
CA PHE A 348 -10.91 18.34 0.71
C PHE A 348 -9.99 17.98 1.89
N PHE A 349 -8.78 18.53 1.94
CA PHE A 349 -7.87 18.33 3.08
C PHE A 349 -8.51 18.70 4.44
N ARG A 350 -9.16 19.86 4.53
CA ARG A 350 -9.93 20.27 5.73
C ARG A 350 -11.14 19.38 6.06
N LYS A 351 -11.58 18.51 5.16
CA LYS A 351 -12.57 17.44 5.47
C LYS A 351 -11.84 16.21 6.03
N ILE A 352 -10.76 15.78 5.39
CA ILE A 352 -9.90 14.67 5.84
C ILE A 352 -9.35 14.94 7.26
N ASP A 353 -8.85 16.15 7.53
CA ASP A 353 -8.34 16.57 8.86
C ASP A 353 -9.37 16.40 9.99
N ARG A 354 -10.62 16.75 9.71
CA ARG A 354 -11.72 16.55 10.67
C ARG A 354 -12.06 15.08 10.82
N GLN A 355 -11.98 14.28 9.75
CA GLN A 355 -12.19 12.83 9.81
C GLN A 355 -11.11 12.18 10.71
N HIS A 356 -9.84 12.51 10.51
CA HIS A 356 -8.76 12.11 11.43
C HIS A 356 -9.01 12.59 12.87
N SER A 357 -9.50 13.82 13.05
CA SER A 357 -9.85 14.33 14.38
C SER A 357 -11.00 13.54 15.04
N ALA A 358 -11.98 13.05 14.26
CA ALA A 358 -13.02 12.16 14.77
C ALA A 358 -12.42 10.83 15.25
N TYR A 359 -11.57 10.23 14.42
CA TYR A 359 -10.98 8.91 14.68
C TYR A 359 -9.99 8.95 15.85
N ALA A 360 -9.24 10.05 16.00
CA ALA A 360 -8.38 10.29 17.17
C ALA A 360 -9.16 10.46 18.50
N LEU A 361 -10.47 10.73 18.44
CA LEU A 361 -11.38 10.73 19.58
C LEU A 361 -12.11 9.39 19.77
N GLY A 362 -11.84 8.38 18.95
CA GLY A 362 -12.53 7.08 18.96
C GLY A 362 -13.93 7.11 18.33
N LEU A 363 -14.35 8.22 17.71
CA LEU A 363 -15.63 8.29 17.00
C LEU A 363 -15.53 7.51 15.68
N THR A 364 -16.45 6.58 15.44
CA THR A 364 -16.50 5.79 14.19
C THR A 364 -17.90 5.81 13.58
N GLY A 365 -18.04 5.30 12.35
CA GLY A 365 -19.34 5.07 11.70
C GLY A 365 -20.31 6.28 11.77
N PRO A 366 -21.58 6.08 12.17
CA PRO A 366 -22.58 7.15 12.29
C PRO A 366 -22.15 8.31 13.23
N ALA A 367 -21.49 8.02 14.35
CA ALA A 367 -21.05 9.04 15.30
C ALA A 367 -20.00 9.98 14.68
N ALA A 368 -19.04 9.43 13.93
CA ALA A 368 -18.09 10.23 13.17
C ALA A 368 -18.80 11.10 12.10
N GLN A 369 -19.77 10.55 11.37
CA GLN A 369 -20.55 11.32 10.37
C GLN A 369 -21.36 12.47 11.01
N LYS A 370 -22.00 12.23 12.17
CA LYS A 370 -22.71 13.25 12.94
C LYS A 370 -21.77 14.38 13.38
N ALA A 371 -20.63 14.04 13.98
CA ALA A 371 -19.61 15.01 14.37
C ALA A 371 -19.08 15.82 13.17
N MET A 372 -18.81 15.16 12.05
CA MET A 372 -18.35 15.79 10.81
C MET A 372 -19.34 16.81 10.23
N LYS A 373 -20.64 16.55 10.38
CA LYS A 373 -21.72 17.46 9.98
C LYS A 373 -21.85 18.64 10.95
N LYS A 374 -21.86 18.36 12.26
CA LYS A 374 -22.03 19.37 13.32
C LYS A 374 -20.86 20.36 13.38
N TYR A 375 -19.62 19.87 13.38
CA TYR A 375 -18.40 20.67 13.43
C TYR A 375 -17.88 21.05 12.04
N SER A 376 -18.78 21.26 11.08
CA SER A 376 -18.42 21.52 9.66
C SER A 376 -17.71 22.85 9.41
N SER A 377 -17.89 23.82 10.31
CA SER A 377 -17.18 25.10 10.34
C SER A 377 -15.78 25.04 10.95
N HIS A 378 -15.45 23.97 11.68
CA HIS A 378 -14.20 23.85 12.41
C HIS A 378 -13.10 23.20 11.55
N ARG A 379 -11.83 23.34 11.94
CA ARG A 379 -10.73 22.55 11.34
C ARG A 379 -10.55 21.17 11.99
N ARG A 380 -11.02 21.02 13.23
CA ARG A 380 -10.92 19.81 14.06
C ARG A 380 -12.20 19.64 14.86
N ILE A 381 -12.56 18.40 15.16
CA ILE A 381 -13.63 18.12 16.12
C ILE A 381 -13.05 18.33 17.52
N PRO A 382 -13.69 19.16 18.38
CA PRO A 382 -13.18 19.43 19.72
C PRO A 382 -13.37 18.22 20.64
N LYS A 383 -12.52 18.07 21.67
CA LYS A 383 -12.65 16.98 22.66
C LYS A 383 -14.03 16.95 23.34
N THR A 384 -14.69 18.10 23.48
CA THR A 384 -16.06 18.22 24.01
C THR A 384 -17.14 17.55 23.16
N ALA A 385 -16.84 17.15 21.92
CA ALA A 385 -17.73 16.30 21.12
C ALA A 385 -17.97 14.92 21.76
N LEU A 386 -17.08 14.45 22.65
CA LEU A 386 -17.26 13.25 23.48
C LEU A 386 -18.16 13.46 24.70
N MET A 387 -18.75 14.65 24.86
CA MET A 387 -19.82 14.94 25.82
C MET A 387 -21.12 15.34 25.11
N ASP A 388 -21.12 15.33 23.77
CA ASP A 388 -22.22 15.80 22.95
C ASP A 388 -23.19 14.65 22.66
N VAL A 389 -24.32 14.64 23.36
CA VAL A 389 -25.36 13.61 23.21
C VAL A 389 -25.82 13.47 21.75
N SER A 390 -25.82 14.56 20.96
CA SER A 390 -26.21 14.50 19.54
C SER A 390 -25.16 13.88 18.61
N VAL A 391 -23.94 13.65 19.10
CA VAL A 391 -22.86 12.93 18.42
C VAL A 391 -22.79 11.47 18.87
N ILE A 392 -23.00 11.22 20.17
CA ILE A 392 -22.79 9.90 20.81
C ILE A 392 -24.05 9.04 20.79
N ALA A 393 -25.24 9.64 20.96
CA ALA A 393 -26.49 8.87 21.03
C ALA A 393 -27.02 8.54 19.62
N GLY A 394 -26.91 7.26 19.28
CA GLY A 394 -27.59 6.54 18.19
C GLY A 394 -27.00 6.74 16.80
#